data_AF-A0A813XUM1-F1
#
_entry.id   AF-A0A813XUM1-F1
#
_cell.length_a   1.000
_cell.length_b   1.000
_cell.length_c   1.000
_cell.angle_alpha   90.00
_cell.angle_beta   90.00
_cell.angle_gamma   90.00
#
_symmetry.space_group_name_H-M   'P 1'
#
loop_
_entity.id
_entity.type
_entity.pdbx_description
1 polymer ?
#
loop_
_entity_poly.entity_id
_entity_poly.type
_entity_poly.pdbx_seq_one_letter_code
_entity_poly.pdbx_strand_id
1 'polypeptide(L)'
;MTPFTARLIIEKIGCTSSVPIAINSSHTEYSSSSVLKPYKFIRMKLNNGVLPLDTIRGGLCSTGRTDGLCSLDNFLASQTNASVMANFNYVCFGNYTIDSNTVITDGTLFA
;
A
#
# COMPACT_ATOMS: atom_id res chain seq x y z
N MET A 1 0.54 13.33 -8.81
CA MET A 1 1.52 13.25 -9.91
C MET A 1 1.03 12.27 -10.96
N THR A 2 0.37 12.76 -12.02
CA THR A 2 -0.29 11.94 -13.05
C THR A 2 0.00 12.50 -14.46
N PRO A 3 1.25 12.43 -14.95
CA PRO A 3 1.58 12.83 -16.33
C PRO A 3 0.92 11.91 -17.37
N PHE A 4 1.05 12.25 -18.66
CA PHE A 4 0.68 11.33 -19.72
C PHE A 4 1.37 9.97 -19.53
N THR A 5 0.60 8.89 -19.69
CA THR A 5 1.05 7.50 -19.46
C THR A 5 1.42 7.17 -18.01
N ALA A 6 0.97 7.98 -17.04
CA ALA A 6 1.15 7.66 -15.63
C ALA A 6 0.58 6.29 -15.28
N ARG A 7 1.30 5.56 -14.43
CA ARG A 7 0.88 4.23 -13.98
C ARG A 7 1.26 3.99 -12.54
N LEU A 8 0.31 3.44 -11.80
CA LEU A 8 0.54 2.80 -10.52
C LEU A 8 0.63 1.29 -10.77
N ILE A 9 1.77 0.70 -10.46
CA ILE A 9 2.00 -0.73 -10.56
C ILE A 9 2.00 -1.31 -9.16
N ILE A 10 1.19 -2.34 -8.93
CA ILE A 10 1.15 -3.10 -7.69
C ILE A 10 1.71 -4.49 -7.98
N GLU A 11 2.82 -4.82 -7.34
CA GLU A 11 3.52 -6.09 -7.54
C GLU A 11 3.25 -7.00 -6.33
N LYS A 12 2.70 -8.18 -6.57
CA LYS A 12 2.63 -9.26 -5.57
C LYS A 12 3.83 -10.18 -5.76
N ILE A 13 4.73 -10.19 -4.79
CA ILE A 13 6.02 -10.87 -4.87
C ILE A 13 6.02 -12.07 -3.92
N GLY A 14 6.43 -13.23 -4.43
CA GLY A 14 6.65 -14.42 -3.62
C GLY A 14 8.12 -14.57 -3.25
N CYS A 15 8.39 -14.82 -1.97
CA CYS A 15 9.72 -15.08 -1.44
C CYS A 15 9.78 -16.45 -0.76
N THR A 16 10.98 -17.04 -0.74
CA THR A 16 11.29 -18.28 -0.01
C THR A 16 11.57 -18.03 1.47
N SER A 17 11.96 -16.79 1.83
CA SER A 17 12.20 -16.35 3.20
C SER A 17 11.09 -15.42 3.70
N SER A 18 10.76 -15.52 5.00
CA SER A 18 9.86 -14.60 5.70
C SER A 18 10.50 -13.22 5.95
N VAL A 19 11.83 -13.13 5.86
CA VAL A 19 12.61 -11.91 6.00
C VAL A 19 13.59 -11.82 4.83
N PRO A 20 13.11 -11.51 3.61
CA PRO A 20 14.00 -11.38 2.45
C PRO A 20 14.94 -10.19 2.65
N ILE A 21 16.19 -10.33 2.20
CA ILE A 21 17.17 -9.24 2.21
C ILE A 21 16.66 -8.12 1.30
N ALA A 22 16.80 -6.86 1.72
CA ALA A 22 16.39 -5.72 0.92
C ALA A 22 17.33 -5.53 -0.29
N ILE A 23 16.75 -5.37 -1.48
CA ILE A 23 17.51 -5.22 -2.73
C ILE A 23 17.13 -3.90 -3.40
N ASN A 24 18.10 -3.01 -3.57
CA ASN A 24 17.89 -1.67 -4.14
C ASN A 24 18.12 -1.58 -5.65
N SER A 25 18.67 -2.63 -6.26
CA SER A 25 18.83 -2.71 -7.71
C SER A 25 17.55 -3.23 -8.36
N SER A 26 17.27 -2.78 -9.59
CA SER A 26 16.21 -3.40 -10.39
C SER A 26 16.55 -4.87 -10.62
N HIS A 27 15.74 -5.77 -10.08
CA HIS A 27 15.96 -7.20 -10.18
C HIS A 27 14.72 -7.87 -10.78
N THR A 28 14.94 -8.69 -11.80
CA THR A 28 13.92 -9.56 -12.40
C THR A 28 14.25 -10.99 -12.00
N GLU A 29 13.45 -11.56 -11.09
CA GLU A 29 13.56 -12.98 -10.77
C GLU A 29 12.74 -13.81 -11.74
N TYR A 30 13.44 -14.63 -12.53
CA TYR A 30 12.81 -15.73 -13.25
C TYR A 30 12.74 -16.93 -12.30
N SER A 31 11.52 -17.27 -11.88
CA SER A 31 11.25 -18.45 -11.08
C SER A 31 10.71 -19.55 -12.00
N SER A 32 11.39 -20.68 -12.10
CA SER A 32 10.72 -21.91 -12.52
C SER A 32 9.64 -22.24 -11.49
N SER A 33 8.51 -22.78 -11.94
CA SER A 33 7.30 -23.03 -11.14
C SER A 33 7.46 -24.05 -10.01
N SER A 34 8.65 -24.62 -9.84
CA SER A 34 8.95 -25.72 -8.91
C SER A 34 9.35 -25.28 -7.50
N VAL A 35 9.67 -23.99 -7.28
CA VAL A 35 10.12 -23.52 -5.95
C VAL A 35 8.96 -22.92 -5.17
N LEU A 36 8.64 -23.53 -4.01
CA LEU A 36 7.62 -23.02 -3.10
C LEU A 36 8.05 -21.65 -2.55
N LYS A 37 7.24 -20.63 -2.81
CA LYS A 37 7.42 -19.25 -2.30
C LYS A 37 6.26 -18.92 -1.35
N PRO A 38 6.27 -19.44 -0.10
CA PRO A 38 5.10 -19.35 0.78
C PRO A 38 4.88 -17.93 1.31
N TYR A 39 5.94 -17.14 1.45
CA TYR A 39 5.86 -15.78 1.96
C TYR A 39 5.53 -14.81 0.83
N LYS A 40 4.49 -13.99 1.04
CA LYS A 40 4.00 -13.05 0.05
C LYS A 40 4.23 -11.62 0.52
N PHE A 41 4.69 -10.79 -0.40
CA PHE A 41 4.96 -9.39 -0.19
C PHE A 41 4.24 -8.56 -1.26
N ILE A 42 4.04 -7.28 -0.97
CA ILE A 42 3.51 -6.29 -1.89
C ILE A 42 4.50 -5.14 -2.02
N ARG A 43 4.58 -4.58 -3.22
CA ARG A 43 5.29 -3.33 -3.51
C ARG A 43 4.48 -2.49 -4.48
N MET A 44 4.52 -1.18 -4.29
CA MET A 44 3.91 -0.24 -5.22
C MET A 44 4.98 0.57 -5.93
N LYS A 45 4.73 0.86 -7.21
CA LYS A 45 5.59 1.72 -8.01
C LYS A 45 4.73 2.75 -8.73
N LEU A 46 5.04 4.03 -8.53
CA LEU A 46 4.43 5.13 -9.27
C LEU A 46 5.39 5.59 -10.35
N ASN A 47 4.99 5.47 -11.62
CA ASN A 47 5.84 5.84 -12.77
C ASN A 47 7.23 5.19 -12.72
N ASN A 48 7.27 3.89 -12.37
CA ASN A 48 8.46 3.06 -12.14
C ASN A 48 9.33 3.39 -10.91
N GLY A 49 9.10 4.50 -10.22
CA GLY A 49 9.72 4.76 -8.92
C GLY A 49 9.06 3.92 -7.83
N VAL A 50 9.86 3.31 -6.94
CA VAL A 50 9.33 2.64 -5.74
C VAL A 50 8.59 3.67 -4.90
N LEU A 51 7.34 3.36 -4.55
CA LEU A 51 6.55 4.13 -3.62
C LEU A 51 6.69 3.51 -2.23
N PRO A 52 7.37 4.17 -1.28
CA PRO A 52 7.44 3.72 0.11
C PRO A 52 6.03 3.54 0.70
N LEU A 53 5.83 2.45 1.45
CA LEU A 53 4.56 2.14 2.12
C LEU A 53 4.61 2.45 3.63
N ASP A 54 5.63 3.15 4.07
CA ASP A 54 5.90 3.54 5.45
C ASP A 54 4.86 4.51 6.03
N THR A 55 4.18 5.28 5.17
CA THR A 55 3.11 6.19 5.58
C THR A 55 1.71 5.58 5.46
N ILE A 56 1.60 4.28 5.14
CA ILE A 56 0.29 3.62 5.15
C ILE A 56 -0.26 3.61 6.59
N ARG A 57 -1.55 3.94 6.71
CA ARG A 57 -2.27 3.99 7.98
C ARG A 57 -2.08 2.69 8.78
N GLY A 58 -1.82 2.85 10.08
CA GLY A 58 -1.57 1.73 11.00
C GLY A 58 -0.10 1.31 11.12
N GLY A 59 0.80 1.86 10.30
CA GLY A 59 2.25 1.69 10.46
C GLY A 59 2.77 0.26 10.23
N LEU A 60 1.93 -0.67 9.79
CA LEU A 60 2.27 -2.09 9.63
C LEU A 60 3.30 -2.36 8.52
N CYS A 61 3.48 -1.38 7.62
CA CYS A 61 4.47 -1.42 6.54
C CYS A 61 5.68 -0.49 6.81
N SER A 62 5.77 0.17 7.96
CA SER A 62 6.85 1.08 8.35
C SER A 62 8.11 0.32 8.80
N THR A 63 8.67 -0.46 7.88
CA THR A 63 9.80 -1.37 8.14
C THR A 63 11.17 -0.72 7.90
N GLY A 64 11.21 0.51 7.35
CA GLY A 64 12.45 1.18 6.96
C GLY A 64 13.16 0.55 5.76
N ARG A 65 12.50 -0.36 5.05
CA ARG A 65 13.07 -1.05 3.88
C ARG A 65 13.16 -0.12 2.68
N THR A 66 14.34 -0.08 2.08
CA THR A 66 14.64 0.74 0.90
C THR A 66 14.06 0.17 -0.40
N ASP A 67 13.73 -1.13 -0.42
CA ASP A 67 13.16 -1.80 -1.60
C ASP A 67 11.63 -1.71 -1.71
N GLY A 68 10.97 -1.10 -0.70
CA GLY A 68 9.53 -0.88 -0.65
C GLY A 68 8.69 -2.14 -0.47
N LEU A 69 9.28 -3.27 -0.08
CA LEU A 69 8.51 -4.49 0.23
C LEU A 69 7.78 -4.36 1.57
N CYS A 70 6.50 -4.70 1.57
CA CYS A 70 5.72 -4.94 2.79
C CYS A 70 5.14 -6.36 2.77
N SER A 71 5.04 -7.02 3.93
CA SER A 71 4.32 -8.30 4.04
C SER A 71 2.88 -8.11 3.53
N LEU A 72 2.39 -9.06 2.73
CA LEU A 72 1.03 -9.00 2.20
C LEU A 72 0.00 -8.97 3.34
N ASP A 73 0.22 -9.72 4.41
CA ASP A 73 -0.71 -9.78 5.55
C ASP A 73 -0.77 -8.44 6.29
N ASN A 74 0.38 -7.80 6.51
CA ASN A 74 0.46 -6.48 7.11
C ASN A 74 -0.24 -5.42 6.24
N PHE A 75 -0.03 -5.48 4.93
CA PHE A 75 -0.72 -4.60 4.01
C PHE A 75 -2.23 -4.82 4.06
N LEU A 76 -2.71 -6.06 3.96
CA LEU A 76 -4.15 -6.34 4.03
C LEU A 76 -4.76 -5.87 5.35
N ALA A 77 -4.10 -6.14 6.48
CA ALA A 77 -4.53 -5.67 7.79
C ALA A 77 -4.63 -4.14 7.86
N SER A 78 -3.71 -3.41 7.21
CA SER A 78 -3.78 -1.94 7.14
C SER A 78 -4.97 -1.42 6.33
N GLN A 79 -5.47 -2.22 5.37
CA GLN A 79 -6.57 -1.84 4.49
C GLN A 79 -7.94 -2.35 4.94
N THR A 80 -8.01 -3.25 5.93
CA THR A 80 -9.26 -3.90 6.36
C THR A 80 -10.42 -2.93 6.61
N ASN A 81 -10.12 -1.77 7.22
CA ASN A 81 -11.13 -0.77 7.57
C ASN A 81 -11.22 0.38 6.56
N ALA A 82 -10.46 0.37 5.46
CA ALA A 82 -10.34 1.50 4.55
C ALA A 82 -11.70 1.92 3.98
N SER A 83 -12.52 0.96 3.53
CA SER A 83 -13.85 1.24 2.97
C SER A 83 -14.82 1.80 4.01
N VAL A 84 -14.77 1.29 5.25
CA VAL A 84 -15.61 1.79 6.35
C VAL A 84 -15.20 3.21 6.71
N MET A 85 -13.89 3.46 6.79
CA MET A 85 -13.34 4.78 7.10
C MET A 85 -13.58 5.82 6.00
N ALA A 86 -13.58 5.40 4.74
CA ALA A 86 -13.95 6.26 3.63
C ALA A 86 -15.41 6.73 3.72
N ASN A 87 -16.28 5.94 4.37
CA ASN A 87 -17.69 6.26 4.61
C ASN A 87 -18.40 6.81 3.35
N PHE A 88 -18.14 6.18 2.20
CA PHE A 88 -18.36 6.77 0.87
C PHE A 88 -19.77 7.35 0.67
N ASN A 89 -20.82 6.61 1.08
CA ASN A 89 -22.19 7.04 0.86
C ASN A 89 -22.54 8.31 1.66
N TYR A 90 -22.12 8.38 2.92
CA TYR A 90 -22.37 9.56 3.75
C TYR A 90 -21.57 10.75 3.23
N VAL A 91 -20.28 10.56 2.94
CA VAL A 91 -19.39 11.65 2.52
C VAL A 91 -19.80 12.22 1.15
N CYS A 92 -20.20 11.39 0.19
CA CYS A 92 -20.55 11.86 -1.15
C CYS A 92 -22.01 12.32 -1.30
N PHE A 93 -22.95 11.82 -0.50
CA PHE A 93 -24.39 12.07 -0.70
C PHE A 93 -25.13 12.58 0.54
N GLY A 94 -24.46 12.67 1.70
CA GLY A 94 -25.05 13.20 2.93
C GLY A 94 -25.23 14.72 2.89
N ASN A 95 -26.12 15.21 3.76
CA ASN A 95 -26.28 16.64 4.01
C ASN A 95 -25.58 16.98 5.33
N TYR A 96 -24.34 17.46 5.26
CA TYR A 96 -23.54 17.84 6.41
C TYR A 96 -22.79 19.14 6.14
N THR A 97 -22.42 19.84 7.21
CA THR A 97 -21.52 21.00 7.14
C THR A 97 -20.17 20.60 7.71
N ILE A 98 -19.09 21.06 7.08
CA ILE A 98 -17.74 20.76 7.52
C ILE A 98 -17.28 21.90 8.43
N ASP A 99 -16.95 21.60 9.68
CA ASP A 99 -16.18 22.52 10.53
C ASP A 99 -14.70 22.39 10.15
N SER A 100 -14.11 23.45 9.62
CA SER A 100 -12.69 23.50 9.25
C SER A 100 -11.74 23.16 10.40
N ASN A 101 -12.18 23.26 11.66
CA ASN A 101 -11.36 22.92 12.82
C ASN A 101 -11.37 21.41 13.16
N THR A 102 -12.29 20.63 12.59
CA THR A 102 -12.42 19.19 12.85
C THR A 102 -12.02 18.32 11.65
N VAL A 103 -11.64 18.93 10.52
CA VAL A 103 -11.18 18.20 9.33
C VAL A 103 -9.87 17.49 9.64
N ILE A 104 -9.94 16.17 9.72
CA ILE A 104 -8.76 15.31 9.71
C ILE A 104 -8.24 15.26 8.27
N THR A 105 -6.96 15.57 8.05
CA THR A 105 -6.35 15.68 6.71
C THR A 105 -6.26 14.37 5.93
N ASP A 106 -6.77 13.27 6.48
CA ASP A 106 -6.78 11.94 5.89
C ASP A 106 -8.08 11.59 5.15
N GLY A 107 -9.01 12.54 5.06
CA GLY A 107 -10.24 12.42 4.28
C GLY A 107 -11.32 11.54 4.91
N THR A 108 -11.18 11.17 6.19
CA THR A 108 -12.22 10.46 6.93
C THR A 108 -13.25 11.42 7.53
N LEU A 109 -14.53 11.07 7.39
CA LEU A 109 -15.64 11.84 7.95
C LEU A 109 -16.77 10.90 8.38
N PHE A 110 -17.24 11.09 9.60
CA PHE A 110 -18.35 10.34 10.18
C PHE A 110 -19.42 11.32 10.67
N ALA A 111 -20.65 10.80 10.80
CA ALA A 111 -21.78 11.51 11.37
C ALA A 111 -21.66 11.65 12.89
#